data_AF-A0A8T6FYQ6-F1
#
_entry.id   AF-A0A8T6FYQ6-F1
#
_cell.length_a   1.000
_cell.length_b   1.000
_cell.length_c   1.000
_cell.angle_alpha   90.00
_cell.angle_beta   90.00
_cell.angle_gamma   90.00
#
_symmetry.space_group_name_H-M   'P 1'
#
loop_
_entity.id
_entity.type
_entity.pdbx_description
1 polymer ?
#
loop_
_entity_poly.entity_id
_entity_poly.type
_entity_poly.pdbx_seq_one_letter_code
_entity_poly.pdbx_strand_id
1 'polypeptide(L)'
;MPDVNDHLRNHRKGLREATEKSRFVVFLCGPALSDATSKPSAELRSRLFSLLKDNGFDVVLGEDDGLEEARLEVGLNAQDNELEFIRKYCDAVVVIADSVGSFCELGLFSWHYVHETGVIDHKKDFILLVDKKYAAENSYLNAGPFQSVFGFGQALFVQFRDYSGDEILKRLTARKSVQAIDRPNN
;
A
#
# COMPACT_ATOMS: atom_id res chain seq x y z
N MET A 1 38.48 -24.88 -15.78
CA MET A 1 37.05 -25.05 -15.46
C MET A 1 36.67 -23.90 -14.53
N PRO A 2 35.64 -23.09 -14.82
CA PRO A 2 35.23 -22.03 -13.90
C PRO A 2 34.72 -22.64 -12.60
N ASP A 3 35.13 -22.08 -11.46
CA ASP A 3 34.83 -22.57 -10.13
C ASP A 3 33.33 -22.38 -9.81
N VAL A 4 32.66 -23.46 -9.40
CA VAL A 4 31.24 -23.47 -9.01
C VAL A 4 30.96 -22.46 -7.88
N ASN A 5 31.97 -22.18 -7.04
CA ASN A 5 31.87 -21.15 -6.00
C ASN A 5 31.81 -19.72 -6.55
N ASP A 6 32.43 -19.43 -7.70
CA ASP A 6 32.37 -18.10 -8.32
C ASP A 6 30.99 -17.83 -8.92
N HIS A 7 30.34 -18.85 -9.49
CA HIS A 7 28.96 -18.73 -9.97
C HIS A 7 27.97 -18.49 -8.83
N LEU A 8 28.10 -19.21 -7.71
CA LEU A 8 27.24 -19.02 -6.54
C LEU A 8 27.44 -17.66 -5.86
N ARG A 9 28.68 -17.17 -5.84
CA ARG A 9 29.01 -15.86 -5.25
C ARG A 9 28.56 -14.69 -6.12
N ASN A 10 28.69 -14.80 -7.43
CA ASN A 10 28.16 -13.82 -8.39
C ASN A 10 26.62 -13.82 -8.43
N HIS A 11 25.98 -14.98 -8.29
CA HIS A 11 24.51 -15.07 -8.19
C HIS A 11 23.98 -14.43 -6.89
N ARG A 12 24.63 -14.68 -5.75
CA ARG A 12 24.30 -14.02 -4.46
C ARG A 12 24.52 -12.51 -4.48
N LYS A 13 25.56 -12.04 -5.18
CA LYS A 13 25.84 -10.61 -5.34
C LYS A 13 24.80 -9.93 -6.23
N GLY A 14 24.43 -10.57 -7.35
CA GLY A 14 23.31 -10.12 -8.21
C GLY A 14 21.95 -10.12 -7.50
N LEU A 15 21.68 -11.10 -6.63
CA LEU A 15 20.49 -11.13 -5.77
C LEU A 15 20.47 -9.97 -4.76
N ARG A 16 21.62 -9.63 -4.16
CA ARG A 16 21.78 -8.50 -3.22
C ARG A 16 21.65 -7.13 -3.88
N GLU A 17 22.28 -6.95 -5.03
CA GLU A 17 22.19 -5.70 -5.81
C GLU A 17 20.78 -5.51 -6.41
N ALA A 18 20.11 -6.60 -6.82
CA ALA A 18 18.70 -6.56 -7.19
C ALA A 18 17.79 -6.23 -5.98
N THR A 19 18.14 -6.67 -4.77
CA THR A 19 17.35 -6.34 -3.57
C THR A 19 17.42 -4.85 -3.22
N GLU A 20 18.57 -4.20 -3.39
CA GLU A 20 18.74 -2.74 -3.17
C GLU A 20 18.06 -1.89 -4.27
N LYS A 21 17.99 -2.35 -5.52
CA LYS A 21 17.21 -1.71 -6.60
C LYS A 21 15.70 -2.02 -6.57
N SER A 22 15.25 -2.96 -5.74
CA SER A 22 13.85 -3.44 -5.65
C SER A 22 13.01 -2.81 -4.53
N ARG A 23 13.29 -1.54 -4.18
CA ARG A 23 12.45 -0.83 -3.21
C ARG A 23 11.01 -0.83 -3.70
N PHE A 24 10.15 -1.51 -2.96
CA PHE A 24 8.72 -1.61 -3.20
C PHE A 24 8.04 -0.78 -2.14
N VAL A 25 7.47 0.34 -2.56
CA VAL A 25 6.95 1.36 -1.65
C VAL A 25 5.45 1.18 -1.46
N VAL A 26 5.02 1.08 -0.21
CA VAL A 26 3.62 0.91 0.18
C VAL A 26 3.14 2.17 0.89
N PHE A 27 2.15 2.85 0.32
CA PHE A 27 1.44 3.94 0.99
C PHE A 27 0.34 3.35 1.89
N LEU A 28 0.48 3.51 3.21
CA LEU A 28 -0.41 2.91 4.20
C LEU A 28 -1.27 3.97 4.91
N CYS A 29 -2.52 4.05 4.47
CA CYS A 29 -3.55 4.96 4.95
C CYS A 29 -4.43 4.32 6.02
N GLY A 30 -4.97 5.14 6.91
CA GLY A 30 -5.90 4.73 7.95
C GLY A 30 -5.93 5.71 9.11
N PRO A 31 -6.63 5.37 10.20
CA PRO A 31 -6.60 6.17 11.42
C PRO A 31 -5.17 6.38 11.97
N ALA A 32 -4.96 7.47 12.69
CA ALA A 32 -3.65 7.84 13.25
C ALA A 32 -3.07 6.71 14.12
N LEU A 33 -1.77 6.47 14.05
CA LEU A 33 -1.14 5.41 14.86
C LEU A 33 -1.20 5.70 16.35
N SER A 34 -1.29 6.98 16.73
CA SER A 34 -1.52 7.42 18.11
C SER A 34 -2.82 6.89 18.73
N ASP A 35 -3.80 6.51 17.91
CA ASP A 35 -5.07 5.92 18.35
C ASP A 35 -5.01 4.39 18.56
N ALA A 36 -3.86 3.74 18.35
CA ALA A 36 -3.75 2.28 18.36
C ALA A 36 -4.22 1.61 19.67
N THR A 37 -4.13 2.31 20.82
CA THR A 37 -4.58 1.76 22.10
C THR A 37 -6.10 1.78 22.28
N SER A 38 -6.81 2.64 21.55
CA SER A 38 -8.25 2.87 21.71
C SER A 38 -9.07 2.40 20.50
N LYS A 39 -8.41 2.21 19.34
CA LYS A 39 -9.09 1.96 18.06
C LYS A 39 -8.50 0.75 17.32
N PRO A 40 -9.28 -0.34 17.12
CA PRO A 40 -8.80 -1.55 16.47
C PRO A 40 -8.25 -1.37 15.05
N SER A 41 -8.75 -0.39 14.30
CA SER A 41 -8.26 -0.06 12.95
C SER A 41 -6.90 0.64 12.97
N ALA A 42 -6.63 1.50 13.96
CA ALA A 42 -5.30 2.07 14.18
C ALA A 42 -4.30 0.99 14.65
N GLU A 43 -4.75 0.08 15.52
CA GLU A 43 -3.96 -1.09 15.92
C GLU A 43 -3.62 -1.97 14.69
N LEU A 44 -4.60 -2.24 13.83
CA LEU A 44 -4.36 -2.98 12.58
C LEU A 44 -3.35 -2.25 11.68
N ARG A 45 -3.46 -0.91 11.55
CA ARG A 45 -2.49 -0.10 10.77
C ARG A 45 -1.08 -0.27 11.33
N SER A 46 -0.92 -0.20 12.64
CA SER A 46 0.37 -0.43 13.31
C SER A 46 0.93 -1.83 13.04
N ARG A 47 0.10 -2.88 13.18
CA ARG A 47 0.52 -4.26 12.89
C ARG A 47 0.91 -4.46 11.43
N LEU A 48 0.15 -3.91 10.48
CA LEU A 48 0.49 -3.97 9.05
C LEU A 48 1.76 -3.19 8.72
N PHE A 49 1.97 -2.02 9.35
CA PHE A 49 3.21 -1.27 9.20
C PHE A 49 4.42 -2.11 9.60
N SER A 50 4.40 -2.70 10.80
CA SER A 50 5.48 -3.59 11.27
C SER A 50 5.63 -4.82 10.36
N LEU A 51 4.53 -5.52 10.06
CA LEU A 51 4.55 -6.72 9.21
C LEU A 51 5.21 -6.45 7.86
N LEU A 52 4.87 -5.34 7.20
CA LEU A 52 5.43 -4.99 5.90
C LEU A 52 6.88 -4.52 6.01
N LYS A 53 7.23 -3.70 7.01
CA LYS A 53 8.63 -3.29 7.24
C LYS A 53 9.54 -4.49 7.52
N ASP A 54 9.10 -5.41 8.37
CA ASP A 54 9.85 -6.63 8.73
C ASP A 54 10.06 -7.56 7.53
N ASN A 55 9.23 -7.45 6.50
CA ASN A 55 9.34 -8.20 5.24
C ASN A 55 9.99 -7.39 4.10
N GLY A 56 10.67 -6.28 4.43
CA GLY A 56 11.50 -5.53 3.49
C GLY A 56 10.72 -4.65 2.50
N PHE A 57 9.54 -4.18 2.89
CA PHE A 57 8.81 -3.13 2.16
C PHE A 57 9.16 -1.75 2.71
N ASP A 58 9.21 -0.75 1.84
CA ASP A 58 9.29 0.65 2.26
C ASP A 58 7.88 1.17 2.51
N VAL A 59 7.44 1.14 3.78
CA VAL A 59 6.12 1.66 4.15
C VAL A 59 6.21 3.16 4.45
N VAL A 60 5.32 3.93 3.83
CA VAL A 60 5.11 5.37 4.04
C VAL A 60 3.73 5.53 4.65
N LEU A 61 3.66 6.28 5.74
CA LEU A 61 2.41 6.67 6.39
C LEU A 61 2.02 8.05 5.82
N GLY A 62 0.74 8.25 5.51
CA GLY A 62 0.21 9.56 5.06
C GLY A 62 0.46 10.70 6.06
N GLU A 63 -0.08 11.88 5.78
CA GLU A 63 0.31 13.11 6.49
C GLU A 63 0.20 13.02 8.03
N ASP A 64 -0.77 12.27 8.56
CA ASP A 64 -1.01 12.18 9.99
C ASP A 64 0.13 11.51 10.81
N ASP A 65 1.01 10.71 10.19
CA ASP A 65 2.00 9.91 10.94
C ASP A 65 3.41 9.81 10.31
N GLY A 66 3.75 10.54 9.23
CA GLY A 66 5.11 10.39 8.68
C GLY A 66 5.53 11.18 7.44
N LEU A 67 4.71 12.03 6.84
CA LEU A 67 5.13 12.79 5.66
C LEU A 67 5.89 14.09 5.97
N GLU A 68 6.20 14.44 7.23
CA GLU A 68 6.85 15.72 7.55
C GLU A 68 8.20 15.94 6.83
N GLU A 69 9.00 14.89 6.61
CA GLU A 69 10.31 15.00 5.92
C GLU A 69 10.24 14.72 4.40
N ALA A 70 9.17 14.08 3.93
CA ALA A 70 8.99 13.70 2.53
C ALA A 70 7.95 14.55 1.80
N ARG A 71 7.57 15.71 2.39
CA ARG A 71 6.79 16.77 1.72
C ARG A 71 7.54 17.22 0.48
N LEU A 72 7.28 16.52 -0.61
CA LEU A 72 7.33 17.06 -1.94
C LEU A 72 6.25 18.14 -1.96
N GLU A 73 6.64 19.39 -1.72
CA GLU A 73 5.81 20.58 -1.93
C GLU A 73 5.53 20.75 -3.43
N VAL A 74 4.84 19.78 -4.02
CA VAL A 74 4.59 19.67 -5.47
C VAL A 74 3.12 19.96 -5.78
N GLY A 75 2.22 19.76 -4.82
CA GLY A 75 0.78 20.03 -4.89
C GLY A 75 0.34 21.31 -4.19
N LEU A 76 -0.91 21.73 -4.43
CA LEU A 76 -1.49 22.96 -3.86
C LEU A 76 -2.04 22.74 -2.44
N ASN A 77 -2.32 21.49 -2.09
CA ASN A 77 -2.85 21.07 -0.80
C ASN A 77 -2.36 19.64 -0.44
N ALA A 78 -2.72 19.17 0.75
CA ALA A 78 -2.32 17.86 1.24
C ALA A 78 -2.74 16.69 0.32
N GLN A 79 -3.94 16.76 -0.26
CA GLN A 79 -4.47 15.72 -1.15
C GLN A 79 -3.67 15.62 -2.44
N ASP A 80 -3.30 16.76 -3.02
CA ASP A 80 -2.48 16.81 -4.23
C ASP A 80 -1.07 16.25 -3.97
N ASN A 81 -0.48 16.56 -2.81
CA ASN A 81 0.83 16.05 -2.42
C ASN A 81 0.81 14.52 -2.30
N GLU A 82 -0.21 13.95 -1.64
CA GLU A 82 -0.35 12.51 -1.49
C GLU A 82 -0.59 11.81 -2.82
N LEU A 83 -1.46 12.36 -3.68
CA LEU A 83 -1.69 11.82 -5.02
C LEU A 83 -0.43 11.83 -5.89
N GLU A 84 0.33 12.94 -5.86
CA GLU A 84 1.61 13.04 -6.56
C GLU A 84 2.63 12.05 -6.02
N PHE A 85 2.68 11.86 -4.70
CA PHE A 85 3.56 10.91 -4.06
C PHE A 85 3.21 9.47 -4.45
N ILE A 86 1.93 9.11 -4.38
CA ILE A 86 1.41 7.81 -4.80
C ILE A 86 1.77 7.58 -6.27
N ARG A 87 1.48 8.54 -7.15
CA ARG A 87 1.74 8.44 -8.59
C ARG A 87 3.21 8.14 -8.89
N LYS A 88 4.13 8.87 -8.26
CA LYS A 88 5.56 8.87 -8.61
C LYS A 88 6.37 7.81 -7.89
N TYR A 89 6.05 7.51 -6.64
CA TYR A 89 6.94 6.76 -5.76
C TYR A 89 6.35 5.46 -5.22
N CYS A 90 5.02 5.31 -5.24
CA CYS A 90 4.39 4.13 -4.66
C CYS A 90 4.16 3.02 -5.68
N ASP A 91 4.32 1.79 -5.21
CA ASP A 91 3.99 0.57 -5.95
C ASP A 91 2.66 -0.03 -5.47
N ALA A 92 2.24 0.30 -4.24
CA ALA A 92 0.93 -0.06 -3.72
C ALA A 92 0.35 1.00 -2.79
N VAL A 93 -0.98 1.03 -2.71
CA VAL A 93 -1.77 1.79 -1.74
C VAL A 93 -2.60 0.81 -0.93
N VAL A 94 -2.51 0.92 0.39
CA VAL A 94 -3.33 0.16 1.35
C VAL A 94 -4.14 1.14 2.18
N VAL A 95 -5.47 1.06 2.11
CA VAL A 95 -6.37 1.93 2.88
C VAL A 95 -7.15 1.10 3.90
N ILE A 96 -7.05 1.49 5.18
CA ILE A 96 -7.93 1.00 6.26
C ILE A 96 -9.01 2.05 6.50
N ALA A 97 -10.20 1.84 5.96
CA ALA A 97 -11.27 2.84 5.99
C ALA A 97 -12.08 2.77 7.29
N ASP A 98 -11.73 3.64 8.25
CA ASP A 98 -12.41 3.71 9.57
C ASP A 98 -12.25 5.08 10.27
N SER A 99 -11.89 6.14 9.55
CA SER A 99 -11.80 7.52 10.05
C SER A 99 -12.28 8.51 8.99
N VAL A 100 -12.61 9.74 9.40
CA VAL A 100 -12.99 10.80 8.44
C VAL A 100 -11.92 10.97 7.36
N GLY A 101 -10.65 11.05 7.75
CA GLY A 101 -9.52 11.14 6.82
C GLY A 101 -9.45 9.95 5.86
N SER A 102 -9.46 8.72 6.38
CA SER A 102 -9.36 7.53 5.53
C SER A 102 -10.55 7.29 4.60
N PHE A 103 -11.76 7.75 4.96
CA PHE A 103 -12.89 7.76 4.04
C PHE A 103 -12.74 8.81 2.93
N CYS A 104 -12.19 9.99 3.23
CA CYS A 104 -11.87 11.01 2.23
C CYS A 104 -10.78 10.52 1.27
N GLU A 105 -9.69 9.97 1.79
CA GLU A 105 -8.61 9.33 1.02
C GLU A 105 -9.18 8.22 0.12
N LEU A 106 -10.01 7.32 0.66
CA LEU A 106 -10.65 6.26 -0.12
C LEU A 106 -11.46 6.82 -1.30
N GLY A 107 -12.31 7.82 -1.05
CA GLY A 107 -13.11 8.45 -2.10
C GLY A 107 -12.25 9.00 -3.23
N LEU A 108 -11.22 9.78 -2.87
CA LEU A 108 -10.30 10.39 -3.83
C LEU A 108 -9.48 9.35 -4.59
N PHE A 109 -8.80 8.46 -3.88
CA PHE A 109 -7.88 7.50 -4.47
C PHE A 109 -8.62 6.48 -5.32
N SER A 110 -9.77 5.98 -4.87
CA SER A 110 -10.54 5.00 -5.66
C SER A 110 -11.03 5.61 -6.98
N TRP A 111 -11.43 6.89 -7.00
CA TRP A 111 -11.77 7.58 -8.23
C TRP A 111 -10.57 7.67 -9.17
N HIS A 112 -9.42 8.13 -8.68
CA HIS A 112 -8.18 8.24 -9.47
C HIS A 112 -7.58 6.89 -9.89
N TYR A 113 -7.97 5.80 -9.24
CA TYR A 113 -7.52 4.46 -9.59
C TYR A 113 -8.33 3.82 -10.71
N VAL A 114 -9.63 4.07 -10.79
CA VAL A 114 -10.52 3.35 -11.75
C VAL A 114 -10.85 4.12 -13.02
N HIS A 115 -10.56 5.42 -13.08
CA HIS A 115 -10.84 6.25 -14.25
C HIS A 115 -9.59 6.42 -15.11
N GLU A 116 -9.76 6.42 -16.44
CA GLU A 116 -8.67 6.62 -17.40
C GLU A 116 -7.96 7.98 -17.24
N THR A 117 -8.69 8.99 -16.78
CA THR A 117 -8.15 10.33 -16.46
C THR A 117 -7.58 10.42 -15.05
N GLY A 118 -7.63 9.32 -14.30
CA GLY A 118 -7.05 9.19 -12.98
C GLY A 118 -5.53 9.20 -12.99
N VAL A 119 -4.93 9.51 -11.84
CA VAL A 119 -3.46 9.65 -11.71
C VAL A 119 -2.80 8.43 -11.09
N ILE A 120 -3.60 7.48 -10.57
CA ILE A 120 -3.11 6.23 -9.99
C ILE A 120 -3.26 5.16 -11.07
N ASP A 121 -2.16 4.79 -11.72
CA ASP A 121 -2.19 3.78 -12.77
C ASP A 121 -2.48 2.37 -12.21
N HIS A 122 -3.05 1.49 -13.05
CA HIS A 122 -3.40 0.11 -12.67
C HIS A 122 -2.19 -0.84 -12.48
N LYS A 123 -0.95 -0.39 -12.71
CA LYS A 123 0.24 -1.17 -12.34
C LYS A 123 0.50 -1.08 -10.85
N LYS A 124 -0.03 -0.06 -10.18
CA LYS A 124 -0.06 0.05 -8.72
C LYS A 124 -1.13 -0.88 -8.16
N ASP A 125 -0.80 -1.53 -7.06
CA ASP A 125 -1.77 -2.34 -6.34
C ASP A 125 -2.62 -1.46 -5.42
N PHE A 126 -3.93 -1.61 -5.45
CA PHE A 126 -4.83 -0.92 -4.52
C PHE A 126 -5.52 -1.96 -3.64
N ILE A 127 -5.27 -1.88 -2.34
CA ILE A 127 -5.84 -2.74 -1.32
C ILE A 127 -6.70 -1.91 -0.37
N LEU A 128 -7.95 -2.29 -0.20
CA LEU A 128 -8.91 -1.67 0.71
C LEU A 128 -9.33 -2.67 1.79
N LEU A 129 -9.22 -2.26 3.06
CA LEU A 129 -9.72 -2.98 4.22
C LEU A 129 -10.85 -2.16 4.86
N VAL A 130 -12.02 -2.79 4.99
CA VAL A 130 -13.21 -2.20 5.61
C VAL A 130 -13.65 -3.08 6.77
N ASP A 131 -14.17 -2.49 7.86
CA ASP A 131 -14.69 -3.25 8.98
C ASP A 131 -15.83 -4.17 8.53
N LYS A 132 -15.78 -5.43 8.93
CA LYS A 132 -16.79 -6.45 8.62
C LYS A 132 -18.20 -6.02 9.00
N LYS A 133 -18.38 -5.14 10.00
CA LYS A 133 -19.70 -4.60 10.36
C LYS A 133 -20.40 -3.91 9.19
N TYR A 134 -19.65 -3.31 8.26
CA TYR A 134 -20.20 -2.61 7.10
C TYR A 134 -20.63 -3.56 5.96
N ALA A 135 -20.27 -4.85 5.99
CA ALA A 135 -20.42 -5.76 4.85
C ALA A 135 -21.87 -5.95 4.36
N ALA A 136 -22.85 -5.83 5.26
CA ALA A 136 -24.27 -6.00 4.94
C ALA A 136 -25.01 -4.67 4.74
N GLU A 137 -24.32 -3.53 4.86
CA GLU A 137 -24.96 -2.22 4.76
C GLU A 137 -25.26 -1.86 3.31
N ASN A 138 -26.45 -1.33 3.06
CA ASN A 138 -26.74 -0.64 1.80
C ASN A 138 -26.25 0.80 1.91
N SER A 139 -24.98 1.02 1.59
CA SER A 139 -24.29 2.30 1.79
C SER A 139 -23.57 2.76 0.52
N TYR A 140 -23.30 4.07 0.45
CA TYR A 140 -22.48 4.65 -0.63
C TYR A 140 -21.08 4.03 -0.68
N LEU A 141 -20.49 3.72 0.48
CA LEU A 141 -19.22 3.01 0.59
C LEU A 141 -19.26 1.69 -0.20
N ASN A 142 -20.30 0.88 0.05
CA ASN A 142 -20.42 -0.46 -0.52
C ASN A 142 -20.85 -0.46 -1.98
N ALA A 143 -21.65 0.51 -2.42
CA ALA A 143 -22.10 0.61 -3.81
C ALA A 143 -21.10 1.36 -4.71
N GLY A 144 -20.19 2.14 -4.13
CA GLY A 144 -19.20 2.96 -4.85
C GLY A 144 -17.77 2.49 -4.57
N PRO A 145 -16.99 3.19 -3.72
CA PRO A 145 -15.55 2.96 -3.57
C PRO A 145 -15.15 1.51 -3.32
N PHE A 146 -15.92 0.75 -2.54
CA PHE A 146 -15.63 -0.67 -2.31
C PHE A 146 -15.69 -1.48 -3.61
N GLN A 147 -16.74 -1.32 -4.42
CA GLN A 147 -16.86 -2.03 -5.72
C GLN A 147 -15.79 -1.58 -6.70
N SER A 148 -15.48 -0.29 -6.73
CA SER A 148 -14.41 0.26 -7.57
C SER A 148 -13.07 -0.40 -7.25
N VAL A 149 -12.67 -0.47 -5.98
CA VAL A 149 -11.40 -1.12 -5.61
C VAL A 149 -11.50 -2.64 -5.77
N PHE A 150 -12.65 -3.27 -5.49
CA PHE A 150 -12.83 -4.70 -5.69
C PHE A 150 -12.65 -5.13 -7.15
N GLY A 151 -13.15 -4.34 -8.11
CA GLY A 151 -13.08 -4.67 -9.53
C GLY A 151 -11.69 -4.57 -10.15
N PHE A 152 -10.83 -3.68 -9.64
CA PHE A 152 -9.51 -3.39 -10.24
C PHE A 152 -8.33 -3.78 -9.34
N GLY A 153 -8.54 -3.86 -8.02
CA GLY A 153 -7.53 -4.11 -7.00
C GLY A 153 -7.92 -5.27 -6.07
N GLN A 154 -7.92 -5.02 -4.77
CA GLN A 154 -8.42 -5.94 -3.75
C GLN A 154 -9.18 -5.16 -2.68
N ALA A 155 -10.43 -5.55 -2.40
CA ALA A 155 -11.20 -4.99 -1.31
C ALA A 155 -11.73 -6.11 -0.41
N LEU A 156 -11.54 -5.98 0.90
CA LEU A 156 -11.88 -6.99 1.89
C LEU A 156 -12.67 -6.37 3.04
N PHE A 157 -13.74 -7.07 3.45
CA PHE A 157 -14.39 -6.85 4.73
C PHE A 157 -13.70 -7.72 5.79
N VAL A 158 -13.09 -7.10 6.80
CA VAL A 158 -12.27 -7.79 7.81
C VAL A 158 -12.66 -7.39 9.22
N GLN A 159 -12.48 -8.29 10.18
CA GLN A 159 -12.57 -7.93 11.59
C GLN A 159 -11.24 -7.31 12.01
N PHE A 160 -11.17 -5.98 12.15
CA PHE A 160 -9.88 -5.29 12.34
C PHE A 160 -9.05 -5.83 13.52
N ARG A 161 -9.71 -6.15 14.63
CA ARG A 161 -9.05 -6.69 15.82
C ARG A 161 -8.29 -7.99 15.53
N ASP A 162 -8.84 -8.87 14.71
CA ASP A 162 -8.37 -10.25 14.53
C ASP A 162 -7.65 -10.48 13.18
N TYR A 163 -7.68 -9.50 12.27
CA TYR A 163 -7.06 -9.64 10.96
C TYR A 163 -5.53 -9.62 11.06
N SER A 164 -4.88 -10.67 10.55
CA SER A 164 -3.42 -10.85 10.62
C SER A 164 -2.64 -10.06 9.56
N GLY A 165 -3.24 -9.82 8.39
CA GLY A 165 -2.56 -9.17 7.26
C GLY A 165 -1.77 -10.12 6.34
N ASP A 166 -1.78 -11.43 6.60
CA ASP A 166 -0.99 -12.40 5.81
C ASP A 166 -1.37 -12.42 4.32
N GLU A 167 -2.65 -12.23 4.01
CA GLU A 167 -3.13 -12.15 2.63
C GLU A 167 -2.55 -10.92 1.90
N ILE A 168 -2.46 -9.79 2.60
CA ILE A 168 -1.87 -8.55 2.07
C ILE A 168 -0.38 -8.74 1.84
N LEU A 169 0.32 -9.30 2.83
CA LEU A 169 1.76 -9.58 2.71
C LEU A 169 2.04 -10.52 1.53
N LYS A 170 1.27 -11.60 1.40
CA LYS A 170 1.43 -12.57 0.30
C LYS A 170 1.21 -11.90 -1.05
N ARG A 171 0.16 -11.09 -1.19
CA ARG A 171 -0.13 -10.36 -2.44
C ARG A 171 0.99 -9.40 -2.80
N LEU A 172 1.40 -8.54 -1.87
CA LEU A 172 2.44 -7.55 -2.11
C LEU A 172 3.80 -8.21 -2.38
N THR A 173 4.10 -9.34 -1.75
CA THR A 173 5.32 -10.13 -2.03
C THR A 173 5.31 -10.67 -3.45
N ALA A 174 4.17 -11.19 -3.91
CA ALA A 174 4.03 -11.64 -5.29
C ALA A 174 4.21 -10.47 -6.29
N ARG A 175 3.60 -9.31 -6.01
CA ARG A 175 3.76 -8.09 -6.83
C ARG A 175 5.20 -7.60 -6.87
N LYS A 176 5.86 -7.53 -5.72
CA LYS A 176 7.28 -7.16 -5.61
C LYS A 176 8.18 -8.08 -6.43
N SER A 177 7.89 -9.39 -6.40
CA SER A 177 8.64 -10.38 -7.18
C SER A 177 8.47 -10.18 -8.69
N VAL A 178 7.26 -9.88 -9.17
CA VAL A 178 7.00 -9.58 -10.59
C VAL A 178 7.71 -8.29 -11.01
N GLN A 179 7.61 -7.22 -10.23
CA GLN A 179 8.28 -5.95 -10.55
C GLN A 179 9.82 -6.07 -10.60
N ALA A 180 10.41 -6.92 -9.76
CA ALA A 180 11.84 -7.18 -9.78
C ALA A 180 12.31 -7.86 -11.08
N ILE A 181 11.42 -8.59 -11.76
CA ILE A 181 11.69 -9.21 -13.07
C ILE A 181 11.51 -8.16 -14.19
N ASP A 182 10.47 -7.31 -14.08
CA ASP A 182 10.08 -6.37 -15.13
C ASP A 182 10.95 -5.10 -15.22
N ARG A 183 11.66 -4.69 -14.15
CA ARG A 183 12.63 -3.58 -14.19
C ARG A 183 13.98 -4.12 -14.67
N PRO A 184 14.38 -3.97 -15.96
CA PRO A 184 15.70 -4.41 -16.40
C PRO A 184 16.75 -3.52 -15.73
N ASN A 185 17.89 -4.11 -15.39
CA ASN A 185 19.06 -3.37 -14.94
C ASN A 185 19.50 -2.37 -16.04
N ASN A 186 19.03 -1.13 -15.95
CA ASN A 186 19.76 0.01 -16.50
C ASN A 186 20.96 0.31 -15.60
#